data_AF-A0A7T1F9U6-F1
#
_entry.id   AF-A0A7T1F9U6-F1
#
_cell.length_a   1.000
_cell.length_b   1.000
_cell.length_c   1.000
_cell.angle_alpha   90.00
_cell.angle_beta   90.00
_cell.angle_gamma   90.00
#
_symmetry.space_group_name_H-M   'P 1'
#
loop_
_entity.id
_entity.type
_entity.pdbx_description
1 polymer ?
#
loop_
_entity_poly.entity_id
_entity_poly.type
_entity_poly.pdbx_seq_one_letter_code
_entity_poly.pdbx_strand_id
1 'polypeptide(L)'
;MDYKTSQDNNVQSGKVLAALCYFSIFFAPLILPIIVWILSDKPTSSHAAKSLIYHMITYLCPFILIISASLGASALSYQSTWQSVVMIVIAIVLVVITIWYTIKNIYRGVKVLITDEGYFRP
;
A
#
# COMPACT_ATOMS: atom_id res chain seq x y z
N MET A 1 -31.23 7.64 -20.09
CA MET A 1 -30.62 6.84 -19.02
C MET A 1 -31.51 6.95 -17.81
N ASP A 2 -32.01 5.84 -17.29
CA ASP A 2 -32.81 5.82 -16.07
C ASP A 2 -31.90 5.89 -14.83
N TYR A 3 -32.47 6.35 -13.71
CA TYR A 3 -31.73 6.62 -12.46
C TYR A 3 -30.92 5.41 -11.98
N LYS A 4 -31.44 4.20 -12.16
CA LYS A 4 -30.78 2.97 -11.71
C LYS A 4 -29.50 2.69 -12.49
N THR A 5 -29.55 2.79 -13.82
CA THR A 5 -28.37 2.63 -14.67
C THR A 5 -27.28 3.66 -14.31
N SER A 6 -27.65 4.91 -14.01
CA SER A 6 -26.70 5.93 -13.58
C SER A 6 -26.03 5.59 -12.24
N GLN A 7 -26.78 5.05 -11.28
CA GLN A 7 -26.25 4.64 -9.99
C GLN A 7 -25.29 3.45 -10.12
N ASP A 8 -25.64 2.44 -10.92
CA ASP A 8 -24.80 1.26 -11.13
C ASP A 8 -23.45 1.65 -11.77
N ASN A 9 -23.46 2.59 -12.72
CA ASN A 9 -22.25 3.13 -13.35
C ASN A 9 -21.35 3.89 -12.35
N ASN A 10 -21.94 4.66 -11.43
CA ASN A 10 -21.19 5.36 -10.38
C ASN A 10 -20.51 4.39 -9.42
N VAL A 11 -21.21 3.32 -9.01
CA VAL A 11 -20.65 2.27 -8.15
C VAL A 11 -19.50 1.55 -8.86
N GLN A 12 -19.68 1.17 -10.12
CA GLN A 12 -18.63 0.51 -10.89
C GLN A 12 -17.39 1.42 -11.06
N SER A 13 -17.59 2.70 -11.37
CA SER A 13 -16.51 3.68 -11.47
C SER A 13 -15.76 3.86 -10.15
N GLY A 14 -16.50 3.95 -9.04
CA GLY A 14 -15.92 4.03 -7.70
C GLY A 14 -15.11 2.79 -7.31
N LYS A 15 -15.60 1.59 -7.66
CA LYS A 15 -14.87 0.33 -7.47
C LYS A 15 -13.54 0.32 -8.23
N VAL A 16 -13.55 0.72 -9.50
CA VAL A 16 -12.34 0.80 -10.32
C VAL A 16 -11.36 1.80 -9.70
N LEU A 17 -11.83 2.99 -9.32
CA LEU A 17 -10.98 4.02 -8.73
C LEU A 17 -10.39 3.60 -7.38
N ALA A 18 -11.18 2.95 -6.52
CA ALA A 18 -10.73 2.40 -5.25
C ALA A 18 -9.71 1.27 -5.44
N ALA A 19 -9.90 0.39 -6.43
CA ALA A 19 -8.96 -0.67 -6.74
C ALA A 19 -7.64 -0.13 -7.31
N LEU A 20 -7.71 0.87 -8.19
CA LEU A 20 -6.54 1.57 -8.72
C LEU A 20 -5.73 2.24 -7.61
N CYS A 21 -6.39 2.77 -6.56
CA CYS A 21 -5.68 3.26 -5.39
C CYS A 21 -4.81 2.16 -4.78
N TYR A 22 -5.32 0.96 -4.52
CA TYR A 22 -4.50 -0.14 -4.00
C TYR A 22 -3.41 -0.62 -4.99
N PHE A 23 -3.67 -0.63 -6.31
CA PHE A 23 -2.66 -1.01 -7.30
C PHE A 23 -1.61 0.07 -7.57
N SER A 24 -1.85 1.32 -7.13
CA SER A 24 -0.88 2.40 -7.29
C SER A 24 0.44 2.17 -6.57
N ILE A 25 0.52 1.16 -5.69
CA ILE A 25 1.78 0.66 -5.15
C ILE A 25 2.86 0.45 -6.23
N PHE A 26 2.48 0.10 -7.47
CA PHE A 26 3.39 -0.18 -8.58
C PHE A 26 3.82 1.02 -9.42
N PHE A 27 3.12 2.16 -9.36
CA PHE A 27 3.38 3.27 -10.29
C PHE A 27 3.27 4.67 -9.67
N ALA A 28 2.36 4.90 -8.73
CA ALA A 28 2.13 6.22 -8.13
C ALA A 28 1.60 6.11 -6.69
N PRO A 29 2.38 5.48 -5.77
CA PRO A 29 1.89 5.01 -4.48
C PRO A 29 1.37 6.11 -3.54
N LEU A 30 1.82 7.35 -3.71
CA LEU A 30 1.35 8.48 -2.90
C LEU A 30 0.40 9.37 -3.69
N ILE A 31 0.76 9.72 -4.92
CA ILE A 31 0.04 10.74 -5.70
C ILE A 31 -1.40 10.30 -6.00
N LEU A 32 -1.61 9.09 -6.53
CA LEU A 32 -2.96 8.65 -6.90
C LEU A 32 -3.89 8.52 -5.69
N PRO A 33 -3.52 7.80 -4.60
CA PRO A 33 -4.38 7.68 -3.44
C PRO A 33 -4.68 9.01 -2.75
N ILE A 34 -3.74 9.97 -2.71
CA ILE A 34 -3.99 11.30 -2.15
C ILE A 34 -5.05 12.04 -2.96
N ILE A 35 -4.90 12.08 -4.28
CA ILE A 35 -5.84 12.77 -5.17
C ILE A 35 -7.25 12.18 -5.01
N VAL A 36 -7.37 10.85 -5.05
CA VAL A 36 -8.67 10.16 -4.91
C VAL A 36 -9.26 10.35 -3.51
N TRP A 37 -8.43 10.33 -2.47
CA TRP A 37 -8.90 10.54 -1.09
C TRP A 37 -9.56 11.92 -0.91
N ILE A 38 -8.99 12.96 -1.52
CA ILE A 38 -9.48 14.33 -1.40
C ILE A 38 -10.68 14.60 -2.32
N LEU A 39 -10.66 14.06 -3.55
CA LEU A 39 -11.63 14.44 -4.59
C LEU A 39 -12.82 13.47 -4.74
N SER A 40 -12.80 12.31 -4.08
CA SER A 40 -13.89 11.33 -4.19
C SER A 40 -14.75 11.27 -2.94
N ASP A 41 -16.00 10.88 -3.14
CA ASP A 41 -16.90 10.58 -2.02
C ASP A 41 -16.65 9.20 -1.42
N LYS A 42 -17.27 8.97 -0.26
CA LYS A 42 -17.32 7.63 0.34
C LYS A 42 -18.17 6.69 -0.54
N PRO A 43 -17.80 5.41 -0.66
CA PRO A 43 -16.72 4.74 0.08
C PRO A 43 -15.34 4.81 -0.59
N THR A 44 -15.24 5.26 -1.85
CA THR A 44 -13.98 5.32 -2.62
C THR A 44 -12.85 6.06 -1.90
N SER A 45 -13.14 7.22 -1.31
CA SER A 45 -12.12 7.97 -0.55
C SER A 45 -11.61 7.22 0.68
N SER A 46 -12.43 6.38 1.31
CA SER A 46 -12.01 5.56 2.45
C SER A 46 -11.04 4.44 2.02
N HIS A 47 -11.25 3.87 0.83
CA HIS A 47 -10.29 2.94 0.24
C HIS A 47 -8.97 3.63 -0.15
N ALA A 48 -9.05 4.82 -0.73
CA ALA A 48 -7.89 5.63 -1.07
C ALA A 48 -7.02 5.92 0.17
N ALA A 49 -7.63 6.41 1.26
CA ALA A 49 -6.93 6.61 2.54
C ALA A 49 -6.28 5.33 3.09
N LYS A 50 -7.00 4.20 3.05
CA LYS A 50 -6.45 2.91 3.51
C LYS A 50 -5.29 2.43 2.64
N SER A 51 -5.37 2.57 1.32
CA SER A 51 -4.29 2.22 0.41
C SER A 51 -3.04 3.06 0.69
N LEU A 52 -3.20 4.36 0.97
CA LEU A 52 -2.10 5.26 1.33
C LEU A 52 -1.33 4.74 2.56
N ILE A 53 -2.05 4.33 3.61
CA ILE A 53 -1.43 3.77 4.84
C ILE A 53 -0.64 2.51 4.50
N TYR A 54 -1.21 1.61 3.68
CA TYR A 54 -0.51 0.39 3.29
C TYR A 54 0.71 0.68 2.43
N HIS A 55 0.67 1.65 1.54
CA HIS A 55 1.83 2.07 0.75
C HIS A 55 2.90 2.67 1.64
N MET A 56 2.53 3.54 2.59
CA MET A 56 3.47 4.13 3.52
C MET A 56 4.25 3.05 4.28
N ILE A 57 3.58 2.01 4.78
CA ILE A 57 4.25 0.88 5.43
C ILE A 57 5.12 0.11 4.43
N THR A 58 4.62 -0.15 3.22
CA THR A 58 5.34 -0.89 2.18
C THR A 58 6.66 -0.20 1.81
N TYR A 59 6.68 1.13 1.72
CA TYR A 59 7.84 1.93 1.34
C TYR A 59 8.72 2.37 2.52
N LEU A 60 8.17 2.46 3.74
CA LEU A 60 8.95 2.81 4.93
C LEU A 60 9.93 1.71 5.31
N CYS A 61 9.52 0.44 5.22
CA CYS A 61 10.40 -0.71 5.50
C CYS A 61 11.68 -0.73 4.63
N PRO A 62 11.63 -0.69 3.29
CA PRO A 62 12.82 -0.68 2.45
C PRO A 62 13.61 0.63 2.59
N PHE A 63 12.95 1.75 2.87
CA PHE A 63 13.64 3.01 3.16
C PHE A 63 14.53 2.89 4.42
N ILE A 64 14.00 2.30 5.50
CA ILE A 64 14.78 2.01 6.71
C ILE A 64 15.94 1.08 6.38
N LEU A 65 15.72 0.02 5.59
CA LEU A 65 16.80 -0.89 5.18
C LEU A 65 17.94 -0.18 4.46
N ILE A 66 17.63 0.69 3.49
CA ILE A 66 18.63 1.42 2.72
C ILE A 66 19.41 2.39 3.61
N ILE A 67 18.72 3.09 4.51
CA ILE A 67 19.38 3.99 5.48
C ILE A 67 20.27 3.19 6.43
N SER A 68 19.76 2.12 7.04
CA SER A 68 20.54 1.29 7.95
C SER A 68 21.75 0.63 7.27
N ALA A 69 21.61 0.20 6.01
CA ALA A 69 22.71 -0.35 5.24
C ALA A 69 23.77 0.72 4.89
N SER A 70 23.34 1.93 4.52
CA SER A 70 24.27 3.01 4.17
C SER A 70 25.04 3.56 5.37
N LEU A 71 24.38 3.74 6.53
CA LEU A 71 25.07 4.11 7.78
C LEU A 71 25.92 2.95 8.35
N GLY A 72 25.43 1.71 8.22
CA GLY A 72 26.14 0.52 8.70
C GLY A 72 27.42 0.25 7.90
N ALA A 73 27.43 0.53 6.60
CA ALA A 73 28.60 0.36 5.74
C ALA A 73 29.83 1.13 6.24
N SER A 74 29.64 2.35 6.78
CA SER A 74 30.70 3.16 7.37
C SER A 74 31.21 2.68 8.74
N ALA A 75 30.48 1.79 9.42
CA ALA A 75 30.80 1.29 10.76
C ALA A 75 31.40 -0.14 10.76
N LEU A 76 31.58 -0.74 9.58
CA LEU A 76 31.97 -2.16 9.42
C LEU A 76 33.27 -2.54 10.16
N SER A 77 34.19 -1.60 10.34
CA SER A 77 35.50 -1.82 11.01
C SER A 77 35.39 -2.18 12.50
N TYR A 78 34.23 -1.95 13.14
CA TYR A 78 34.02 -2.14 14.59
C TYR A 78 32.86 -3.10 14.92
N GLN A 79 32.30 -3.80 13.92
CA GLN A 79 31.11 -4.62 14.10
C GLN A 79 31.44 -6.03 14.66
N SER A 80 30.83 -6.41 15.78
CA SER A 80 30.87 -7.78 16.30
C SER A 80 30.00 -8.73 15.44
N THR A 81 30.38 -10.01 15.39
CA THR A 81 29.59 -11.08 14.78
C THR A 81 28.14 -11.09 15.28
N TRP A 82 27.92 -10.86 16.59
CA TRP A 82 26.58 -10.83 17.17
C TRP A 82 25.71 -9.72 16.58
N GLN A 83 26.25 -8.51 16.41
CA GLN A 83 25.46 -7.39 15.88
C GLN A 83 25.14 -7.59 14.39
N SER A 84 26.03 -8.22 13.61
CA SER A 84 25.76 -8.58 12.22
C SER A 84 24.59 -9.55 12.08
N VAL A 85 24.51 -10.58 12.95
CA VAL A 85 23.39 -11.54 12.96
C VAL A 85 22.08 -10.82 13.26
N VAL A 86 22.05 -9.94 14.28
CA VAL A 86 20.84 -9.18 14.64
C VAL A 86 20.37 -8.31 13.47
N MET A 87 21.27 -7.61 12.80
CA MET A 87 20.93 -6.75 11.65
C MET A 87 20.34 -7.56 10.49
N ILE A 88 20.88 -8.76 10.21
CA ILE A 88 20.35 -9.66 9.17
C ILE A 88 18.94 -10.13 9.53
N VAL A 89 18.70 -10.51 10.78
CA VAL A 89 17.36 -10.94 11.24
C VAL A 89 16.34 -9.81 11.07
N ILE A 90 16.68 -8.59 11.50
CA ILE A 90 15.82 -7.41 11.32
C ILE A 90 15.58 -7.16 9.83
N ALA A 91 16.61 -7.30 8.99
CA ALA A 91 16.48 -7.09 7.56
C ALA A 91 15.49 -8.07 6.91
N ILE A 92 15.57 -9.35 7.26
CA ILE A 92 14.64 -10.39 6.78
C ILE A 92 13.21 -10.05 7.21
N VAL A 93 13.00 -9.66 8.48
CA VAL A 93 11.66 -9.30 8.98
C VAL A 93 11.07 -8.13 8.20
N LEU A 94 11.87 -7.08 7.95
CA LEU A 94 11.41 -5.92 7.19
C LEU A 94 11.06 -6.28 5.73
N VAL A 95 11.84 -7.15 5.08
CA VAL A 95 11.54 -7.66 3.74
C VAL A 95 10.22 -8.44 3.72
N VAL A 96 10.00 -9.31 4.72
CA VAL A 96 8.75 -10.07 4.84
C VAL A 96 7.54 -9.14 5.01
N ILE A 97 7.68 -8.09 5.84
CA ILE A 97 6.62 -7.07 6.02
C ILE A 97 6.32 -6.36 4.70
N THR A 98 7.36 -5.94 3.96
CA THR A 98 7.20 -5.31 2.64
C THR A 98 6.43 -6.20 1.67
N ILE A 99 6.80 -7.48 1.56
CA ILE A 99 6.12 -8.44 0.69
C ILE A 99 4.67 -8.61 1.12
N TRP A 100 4.42 -8.78 2.42
CA TRP A 100 3.07 -8.97 2.94
C TRP A 100 2.16 -7.77 2.64
N TYR A 101 2.63 -6.53 2.87
CA TYR A 101 1.82 -5.34 2.59
C TYR A 101 1.65 -5.10 1.08
N THR A 102 2.63 -5.48 0.26
CA THR A 102 2.47 -5.45 -1.20
C THR A 102 1.35 -6.39 -1.64
N ILE A 103 1.38 -7.65 -1.19
CA ILE A 103 0.32 -8.64 -1.49
C ILE A 103 -1.04 -8.17 -0.94
N LYS A 104 -1.07 -7.60 0.26
CA LYS A 104 -2.30 -7.07 0.85
C LYS A 104 -2.92 -5.95 0.00
N ASN A 105 -2.12 -5.05 -0.57
CA ASN A 105 -2.61 -4.04 -1.50
C ASN A 105 -3.25 -4.71 -2.73
N ILE A 106 -2.56 -5.67 -3.36
CA ILE A 106 -3.10 -6.40 -4.52
C ILE A 106 -4.41 -7.09 -4.18
N TYR A 107 -4.45 -7.86 -3.08
CA TYR A 107 -5.63 -8.56 -2.62
C TYR A 107 -6.82 -7.62 -2.40
N ARG A 108 -6.58 -6.48 -1.75
CA ARG A 108 -7.63 -5.47 -1.49
C ARG A 108 -8.11 -4.80 -2.77
N GLY A 109 -7.20 -4.49 -3.70
CA GLY A 109 -7.56 -3.97 -5.02
C GLY A 109 -8.48 -4.93 -5.78
N VAL A 110 -8.10 -6.20 -5.88
CA VAL A 110 -8.94 -7.24 -6.51
C VAL A 110 -10.28 -7.37 -5.79
N LYS A 111 -10.28 -7.51 -4.45
CA LYS A 111 -11.50 -7.71 -3.67
C LYS A 111 -12.54 -6.61 -3.89
N VAL A 112 -12.11 -5.35 -3.98
CA VAL A 112 -13.00 -4.20 -4.23
C VAL A 112 -13.63 -4.25 -5.62
N LEU A 113 -12.92 -4.74 -6.64
CA LEU A 113 -13.48 -4.89 -7.98
C LEU A 113 -14.58 -5.94 -8.04
N ILE A 114 -14.34 -7.10 -7.41
CA ILE A 114 -15.19 -8.28 -7.59
C ILE A 114 -16.38 -8.35 -6.63
N THR A 115 -16.36 -7.60 -5.50
CA THR A 115 -17.42 -7.70 -4.49
C THR A 115 -17.95 -6.33 -4.08
N ASP A 116 -19.27 -6.20 -4.01
CA ASP A 116 -19.92 -5.00 -3.46
C ASP A 116 -19.61 -4.84 -1.97
N GLU A 117 -19.62 -5.93 -1.21
CA GLU A 117 -19.18 -5.92 0.18
C GLU A 117 -17.77 -5.38 0.36
N GLY A 118 -16.84 -5.76 -0.53
CA GLY A 118 -15.46 -5.26 -0.50
C GLY A 118 -15.37 -3.76 -0.70
N TYR A 119 -16.28 -3.18 -1.50
CA TYR A 119 -16.33 -1.76 -1.83
C TYR A 119 -17.06 -0.92 -0.78
N PHE A 120 -18.20 -1.40 -0.27
CA PHE A 120 -18.98 -0.67 0.72
C PHE A 120 -18.45 -0.81 2.15
N ARG A 121 -17.52 -1.76 2.39
CA ARG A 121 -16.89 -2.03 3.69
C ARG A 121 -15.36 -1.89 3.59
N PRO A 122 -14.87 -0.65 3.42
CA PRO A 122 -13.45 -0.35 3.35
C PRO A 122 -12.74 -0.78 4.62
#